data_AF-A0A1R2AY92-F1
#
_entry.id   AF-A0A1R2AY92-F1
#
_cell.length_a   1.000
_cell.length_b   1.000
_cell.length_c   1.000
_cell.angle_alpha   90.00
_cell.angle_beta   90.00
_cell.angle_gamma   90.00
#
_symmetry.space_group_name_H-M   'P 1'
#
loop_
_entity.id
_entity.type
_entity.pdbx_description
1 polymer ?
#
loop_
_entity_poly.entity_id
_entity_poly.type
_entity_poly.pdbx_seq_one_letter_code
_entity_poly.pdbx_strand_id
1 'polypeptide(L)'
;MEIKQREYCLSRCKTVSIRSSRLKSSRTVSSTTQLSLTQRSLKPKPNLLEKLQNRKGNTMQKVSSEYASVVIKAFILPLMNDNVQSAKEVRRLVLMNGLKPARKENTNKLSIMLNLELKLAQKKLSKLKRRFDVVNSENEEFKKQIEEYKKSLHRNTATYQDLSFYKEKYGQPEEKKSSILAVKTLEYKFAAQTIYEKMIDLYFSLHKEQDSNSFLRKAKIQSKFYNVNNMMISAIVGEMLKNIYLSNAALFSKEKNEYMLRGAVIYIRRNCDNISLKEEIQMNEIKKVYTEIPKILDRLIILNNTRSQTFQHIKSMKFNIISKVNNQTTNLKQAQYECDKLYKDFENLEIKYSNLLLEFESTREKVNAKEAQDRKLNSELLCKVCLKNYFEDNNFNWSCCRHTTEWNGFTYWCCGEKFKNSLGCIKSKHIPENFAALKTADSPSKNDVDFCVSCKEQGHMFNSCSKDPNGEMNVKSLSTRSRSETDLGRNRGQGKVVRQNSSRIIKYEWNADKVLKKRIKIL
;
A
#
# COMPACT_ATOMS: atom_id res chain seq x y z
N MET A 1 -65.60 78.24 6.28
CA MET A 1 -65.89 78.03 7.71
C MET A 1 -65.24 76.71 8.09
N GLU A 2 -63.99 76.72 8.56
CA GLU A 2 -63.63 76.85 9.98
C GLU A 2 -64.29 75.76 10.84
N ILE A 3 -63.65 75.02 11.75
CA ILE A 3 -62.26 74.82 12.19
C ILE A 3 -62.41 73.82 13.37
N LYS A 4 -61.47 72.87 13.55
CA LYS A 4 -61.04 72.31 14.88
C LYS A 4 -62.10 71.53 15.72
N GLN A 5 -61.80 70.73 16.74
CA GLN A 5 -60.59 70.26 17.41
C GLN A 5 -60.97 69.05 18.29
N ARG A 6 -59.96 68.20 18.54
CA ARG A 6 -59.57 67.58 19.82
C ARG A 6 -60.58 67.52 20.97
N GLU A 7 -60.70 66.33 21.53
CA GLU A 7 -60.57 66.07 22.97
C GLU A 7 -60.44 64.55 23.20
N TYR A 8 -59.45 64.10 23.97
CA TYR A 8 -59.69 63.10 25.03
C TYR A 8 -58.50 63.01 25.99
N CYS A 9 -58.84 63.17 27.26
CA CYS A 9 -57.99 63.30 28.43
C CYS A 9 -57.41 61.97 28.94
N LEU A 10 -56.20 62.09 29.49
CA LEU A 10 -55.71 61.55 30.77
C LEU A 10 -56.57 60.51 31.49
N SER A 11 -56.00 59.32 31.76
CA SER A 11 -55.86 58.76 33.13
C SER A 11 -55.48 57.26 33.12
N ARG A 12 -54.33 56.90 33.71
CA ARG A 12 -54.18 55.87 34.76
C ARG A 12 -52.72 55.40 34.91
N CYS A 13 -52.05 55.95 35.91
CA CYS A 13 -51.08 55.22 36.73
C CYS A 13 -51.84 54.45 37.81
N LYS A 14 -51.61 53.15 37.96
CA LYS A 14 -51.60 52.47 39.27
C LYS A 14 -50.59 51.32 39.28
N THR A 15 -49.69 51.45 40.24
CA THR A 15 -48.70 50.54 40.80
C THR A 15 -49.29 49.27 41.41
N VAL A 16 -48.63 48.11 41.23
CA VAL A 16 -48.71 46.91 42.09
C VAL A 16 -47.33 46.22 42.01
N SER A 17 -46.48 46.39 43.01
CA SER A 17 -46.28 45.58 44.22
C SER A 17 -45.36 44.36 44.02
N ILE A 18 -44.29 44.40 44.81
CA ILE A 18 -43.20 43.43 44.97
C ILE A 18 -43.71 42.25 45.81
N ARG A 19 -43.44 41.00 45.39
CA ARG A 19 -43.17 39.91 46.34
C ARG A 19 -42.37 38.76 45.72
N SER A 20 -41.46 38.28 46.54
CA SER A 20 -40.41 37.29 46.38
C SER A 20 -40.88 35.84 46.14
N SER A 21 -40.11 35.06 45.38
CA SER A 21 -39.82 33.65 45.70
C SER A 21 -38.63 33.08 44.89
N ARG A 22 -37.49 32.92 45.60
CA ARG A 22 -36.70 31.67 45.76
C ARG A 22 -36.85 30.56 44.69
N LEU A 23 -35.75 30.22 43.98
CA LEU A 23 -34.90 29.01 44.20
C LEU A 23 -33.91 28.70 43.03
N LYS A 24 -32.64 28.53 43.43
CA LYS A 24 -31.63 27.50 43.05
C LYS A 24 -30.77 27.58 41.78
N SER A 25 -29.49 27.28 42.05
CA SER A 25 -28.44 26.67 41.21
C SER A 25 -27.62 27.66 40.36
N SER A 26 -26.29 27.72 40.38
CA SER A 26 -25.26 26.82 40.92
C SER A 26 -23.94 27.58 41.10
N ARG A 27 -23.14 27.13 42.07
CA ARG A 27 -21.77 27.57 42.35
C ARG A 27 -20.85 27.31 41.17
N THR A 28 -19.97 28.26 40.86
CA THR A 28 -18.59 27.93 40.43
C THR A 28 -17.61 28.88 41.09
N VAL A 29 -16.64 28.26 41.75
CA VAL A 29 -15.58 28.83 42.56
C VAL A 29 -14.48 29.37 41.65
N SER A 30 -14.05 30.59 41.92
CA SER A 30 -12.79 31.14 41.44
C SER A 30 -11.65 30.58 42.28
N SER A 31 -10.70 29.89 41.65
CA SER A 31 -9.35 29.74 42.19
C SER A 31 -8.32 30.00 41.09
N THR A 32 -7.65 31.12 41.30
CA THR A 32 -6.46 31.61 40.66
C THR A 32 -5.35 30.56 40.74
N THR A 33 -4.77 30.18 39.60
CA THR A 33 -3.39 29.69 39.55
C THR A 33 -2.74 30.26 38.30
N GLN A 34 -1.83 31.21 38.55
CA GLN A 34 -0.88 31.70 37.57
C GLN A 34 0.01 30.54 37.13
N LEU A 35 0.12 30.33 35.82
CA LEU A 35 1.25 29.61 35.23
C LEU A 35 1.63 30.33 33.95
N SER A 36 2.74 31.04 34.05
CA SER A 36 3.52 31.59 32.96
C SER A 36 3.91 30.47 31.98
N LEU A 37 3.53 30.63 30.70
CA LEU A 37 4.18 29.90 29.62
C LEU A 37 4.76 30.88 28.61
N THR A 38 6.08 30.78 28.53
CA THR A 38 7.00 31.41 27.60
C THR A 38 6.55 31.24 26.15
N GLN A 39 6.54 32.35 25.42
CA GLN A 39 6.50 32.37 23.97
C GLN A 39 7.75 31.67 23.43
N ARG A 40 7.59 30.48 22.85
CA ARG A 40 8.52 29.96 21.83
C ARG A 40 7.81 29.99 20.49
N SER A 41 8.33 30.84 19.61
CA SER A 41 8.00 30.91 18.19
C SER A 41 8.17 29.54 17.53
N LEU A 42 7.06 28.88 17.21
CA LEU A 42 7.06 27.78 16.26
C LEU A 42 6.82 28.35 14.86
N LYS A 43 7.91 28.44 14.09
CA LYS A 43 7.88 28.65 12.64
C LYS A 43 6.95 27.60 12.01
N PRO A 44 6.15 27.96 10.99
CA PRO A 44 5.31 26.98 10.30
C PRO A 44 6.22 25.93 9.64
N LYS A 45 5.98 24.66 9.96
CA LYS A 45 6.63 23.53 9.27
C LYS A 45 6.16 23.53 7.81
N PRO A 46 7.07 23.39 6.83
CA PRO A 46 6.68 23.28 5.43
C PRO A 46 5.97 21.95 5.21
N ASN A 47 4.86 22.02 4.47
CA ASN A 47 4.02 20.90 4.10
C ASN A 47 4.84 19.80 3.41
N LEU A 48 4.75 18.57 3.94
CA LEU A 48 5.42 17.39 3.38
C LEU A 48 4.86 17.00 2.00
N LEU A 49 3.71 17.55 1.60
CA LEU A 49 3.12 17.38 0.27
C LEU A 49 3.85 18.18 -0.82
N GLU A 50 4.49 19.29 -0.47
CA GLU A 50 5.18 20.18 -1.43
C GLU A 50 6.57 19.63 -1.82
N LYS A 51 7.17 18.82 -0.93
CA LYS A 51 8.43 18.10 -1.23
C LYS A 51 8.28 16.85 -2.09
N LEU A 52 7.05 16.36 -2.30
CA LEU A 52 6.77 15.23 -3.20
C LEU A 52 6.37 15.68 -4.61
N GLN A 53 5.91 16.92 -4.79
CA GLN A 53 5.56 17.45 -6.12
C GLN A 53 6.78 18.02 -6.88
N ASN A 54 7.83 18.45 -6.19
CA ASN A 54 9.07 18.92 -6.82
C ASN A 54 10.08 17.82 -7.23
N ARG A 55 9.69 16.53 -7.20
CA ARG A 55 10.52 15.41 -7.72
C ARG A 55 10.12 14.91 -9.11
N LYS A 56 9.10 15.50 -9.75
CA LYS A 56 8.70 15.19 -11.14
C LYS A 56 9.37 16.09 -12.19
N GLY A 57 10.52 16.68 -11.83
CA GLY A 57 11.30 17.55 -12.72
C GLY A 57 12.69 17.05 -13.08
N ASN A 58 13.06 15.81 -12.71
CA ASN A 58 14.26 15.21 -13.30
C ASN A 58 13.89 14.68 -14.68
N THR A 59 14.28 15.47 -15.69
CA THR A 59 14.52 15.02 -17.06
C THR A 59 14.92 13.55 -17.05
N MET A 60 14.07 12.69 -17.62
CA MET A 60 14.54 11.39 -18.07
C MET A 60 15.70 11.70 -19.02
N GLN A 61 16.93 11.50 -18.55
CA GLN A 61 18.06 11.36 -19.44
C GLN A 61 17.61 10.27 -20.41
N LYS A 62 17.42 10.67 -21.68
CA LYS A 62 17.16 9.76 -22.78
C LYS A 62 18.22 8.68 -22.63
N VAL A 63 17.79 7.47 -22.24
CA VAL A 63 18.66 6.30 -22.23
C VAL A 63 19.19 6.23 -23.65
N SER A 64 20.49 6.49 -23.84
CA SER A 64 21.05 6.47 -25.19
C SER A 64 20.81 5.07 -25.75
N SER A 65 20.46 4.98 -27.04
CA SER A 65 20.26 3.69 -27.71
C SER A 65 21.47 2.77 -27.52
N GLU A 66 22.66 3.35 -27.35
CA GLU A 66 23.91 2.65 -27.06
C GLU A 66 23.84 1.94 -25.71
N TYR A 67 23.40 2.61 -24.63
CA TYR A 67 23.28 2.00 -23.30
C TYR A 67 22.24 0.88 -23.27
N ALA A 68 21.10 1.08 -23.95
CA ALA A 68 20.10 0.03 -24.11
C ALA A 68 20.66 -1.17 -24.92
N SER A 69 21.46 -0.91 -25.96
CA SER A 69 22.09 -1.97 -26.76
C SER A 69 23.13 -2.78 -25.97
N VAL A 70 23.88 -2.13 -25.05
CA VAL A 70 24.85 -2.78 -24.18
C VAL A 70 24.15 -3.69 -23.18
N VAL A 71 23.04 -3.23 -22.58
CA VAL A 71 22.25 -4.05 -21.65
C VAL A 71 21.63 -5.25 -22.38
N ILE A 72 21.08 -5.06 -23.59
CA ILE A 72 20.52 -6.16 -24.39
C ILE A 72 21.62 -7.16 -24.77
N LYS A 73 22.79 -6.69 -25.21
CA LYS A 73 23.92 -7.57 -25.58
C LYS A 73 24.51 -8.33 -24.41
N ALA A 74 24.64 -7.70 -23.24
CA ALA A 74 25.29 -8.30 -22.08
C ALA A 74 24.38 -9.25 -21.30
N PHE A 75 23.07 -8.98 -21.23
CA PHE A 75 22.17 -9.72 -20.34
C PHE A 75 21.08 -10.51 -21.06
N ILE A 76 20.57 -10.04 -22.20
CA ILE A 76 19.44 -10.67 -22.87
C ILE A 76 19.90 -11.66 -23.95
N LEU A 77 20.92 -11.28 -24.73
CA LEU A 77 21.46 -12.13 -25.80
C LEU A 77 22.06 -13.46 -25.31
N PRO A 78 22.80 -13.54 -24.18
CA PRO A 78 23.27 -14.82 -23.65
C PRO A 78 22.12 -15.76 -23.28
N LEU A 79 21.07 -15.25 -22.63
CA LEU A 79 19.88 -16.04 -22.27
C LEU A 79 19.13 -16.58 -23.49
N MET A 80 19.16 -15.86 -24.62
CA MET A 80 18.58 -16.36 -25.87
C MET A 80 19.50 -17.33 -26.61
N ASN A 81 20.82 -17.13 -26.55
CA ASN A 81 21.79 -18.02 -27.18
C ASN A 81 21.92 -19.37 -26.46
N ASP A 82 21.76 -19.44 -25.14
CA ASP A 82 21.78 -20.71 -24.39
C ASP A 82 20.58 -21.61 -24.77
N ASN A 83 19.43 -21.01 -25.08
CA ASN A 83 18.26 -21.72 -25.61
C ASN A 83 18.43 -22.18 -27.06
N VAL A 84 19.27 -21.51 -27.85
CA VAL A 84 19.56 -21.89 -29.24
C VAL A 84 20.68 -22.94 -29.33
N GLN A 85 21.67 -22.89 -28.43
CA GLN A 85 22.74 -23.88 -28.30
C GLN A 85 22.16 -25.23 -27.86
N SER A 86 21.32 -25.27 -26.82
CA SER A 86 20.64 -26.49 -26.37
C SER A 86 19.75 -27.12 -27.47
N ALA A 87 19.03 -26.30 -28.24
CA ALA A 87 18.24 -26.79 -29.37
C ALA A 87 19.10 -27.33 -30.53
N LYS A 88 20.30 -26.77 -30.76
CA LYS A 88 21.26 -27.28 -31.75
C LYS A 88 21.94 -28.57 -31.29
N GLU A 89 22.20 -28.72 -30.00
CA GLU A 89 22.82 -29.90 -29.41
C GLU A 89 21.87 -31.11 -29.43
N VAL A 90 20.58 -30.88 -29.16
CA VAL A 90 19.52 -31.90 -29.34
C VAL A 90 19.40 -32.31 -30.82
N ARG A 91 19.49 -31.37 -31.77
CA ARG A 91 19.50 -31.71 -33.21
C ARG A 91 20.76 -32.47 -33.64
N ARG A 92 21.91 -32.19 -33.03
CA ARG A 92 23.17 -32.89 -33.33
C ARG A 92 23.15 -34.34 -32.81
N LEU A 93 22.57 -34.57 -31.64
CA LEU A 93 22.38 -35.91 -31.07
C LEU A 93 21.39 -36.75 -31.90
N VAL A 94 20.34 -36.14 -32.46
CA VAL A 94 19.38 -36.82 -33.35
C VAL A 94 20.01 -37.19 -34.70
N LEU A 95 20.93 -36.37 -35.22
CA LEU A 95 21.65 -36.64 -36.48
C LEU A 95 22.80 -37.66 -36.33
N MET A 96 23.47 -37.69 -35.18
CA MET A 96 24.58 -38.62 -34.91
C MET A 96 24.11 -40.04 -34.57
N ASN A 97 22.90 -40.21 -34.04
CA ASN A 97 22.42 -41.53 -33.59
C ASN A 97 21.67 -42.35 -34.66
N GLY A 98 21.62 -41.91 -35.92
CA GLY A 98 21.23 -42.77 -37.06
C GLY A 98 19.84 -43.44 -36.95
N LEU A 99 18.94 -42.96 -36.09
CA LEU A 99 17.60 -43.51 -35.93
C LEU A 99 16.70 -42.99 -37.05
N LYS A 100 16.67 -43.72 -38.18
CA LYS A 100 15.63 -43.56 -39.19
C LYS A 100 14.26 -43.84 -38.53
N PRO A 101 13.33 -42.88 -38.52
CA PRO A 101 11.98 -43.14 -38.02
C PRO A 101 11.30 -44.09 -39.00
N ALA A 102 11.02 -45.31 -38.54
CA ALA A 102 10.18 -46.25 -39.24
C ALA A 102 8.81 -45.60 -39.49
N ARG A 103 8.46 -45.42 -40.76
CA ARG A 103 7.12 -45.02 -41.20
C ARG A 103 6.13 -46.07 -40.70
N LYS A 104 5.43 -45.77 -39.61
CA LYS A 104 4.13 -46.36 -39.30
C LYS A 104 3.08 -45.30 -39.52
N GLU A 105 2.32 -45.51 -40.59
CA GLU A 105 1.09 -44.82 -40.92
C GLU A 105 0.09 -45.01 -39.76
N ASN A 106 -0.02 -44.00 -38.89
CA ASN A 106 -1.18 -43.76 -38.02
C ASN A 106 -1.11 -42.39 -37.31
N THR A 107 -0.51 -41.38 -37.94
CA THR A 107 -0.24 -40.06 -37.35
C THR A 107 -1.40 -39.07 -37.43
N ASN A 108 -2.58 -39.46 -37.90
CA ASN A 108 -3.67 -38.50 -38.09
C ASN A 108 -4.34 -38.05 -36.78
N LYS A 109 -4.28 -38.78 -35.68
CA LYS A 109 -4.98 -38.34 -34.44
C LYS A 109 -4.30 -37.16 -33.73
N LEU A 110 -2.98 -37.18 -33.54
CA LEU A 110 -2.28 -36.12 -32.80
C LEU A 110 -2.17 -34.83 -33.63
N SER A 111 -1.91 -34.96 -34.93
CA SER A 111 -1.90 -33.85 -35.89
C SER A 111 -3.26 -33.14 -35.95
N ILE A 112 -4.37 -33.90 -35.98
CA ILE A 112 -5.73 -33.33 -35.99
C ILE A 112 -6.05 -32.68 -34.64
N MET A 113 -5.67 -33.30 -33.51
CA MET A 113 -5.85 -32.70 -32.18
C MET A 113 -5.09 -31.38 -32.02
N LEU A 114 -3.81 -31.36 -32.39
CA LEU A 114 -2.98 -30.15 -32.30
C LEU A 114 -3.53 -29.02 -33.20
N ASN A 115 -4.00 -29.35 -34.41
CA ASN A 115 -4.64 -28.36 -35.28
C ASN A 115 -5.97 -27.83 -34.74
N LEU A 116 -6.75 -28.67 -34.05
CA LEU A 116 -7.96 -28.25 -33.34
C LEU A 116 -7.65 -27.32 -32.17
N GLU A 117 -6.64 -27.64 -31.36
CA GLU A 117 -6.17 -26.79 -30.27
C GLU A 117 -5.61 -25.47 -30.80
N LEU A 118 -4.85 -25.49 -31.90
CA LEU A 118 -4.34 -24.28 -32.56
C LEU A 118 -5.49 -23.39 -33.04
N LYS A 119 -6.53 -23.96 -33.67
CA LYS A 119 -7.72 -23.21 -34.08
C LYS A 119 -8.49 -22.63 -32.88
N LEU A 120 -8.61 -23.38 -31.79
CA LEU A 120 -9.23 -22.90 -30.55
C LEU A 120 -8.41 -21.78 -29.90
N ALA A 121 -7.09 -21.91 -29.86
CA ALA A 121 -6.17 -20.90 -29.37
C ALA A 121 -6.24 -19.63 -30.23
N GLN A 122 -6.24 -19.75 -31.56
CA GLN A 122 -6.43 -18.62 -32.48
C GLN A 122 -7.78 -17.93 -32.27
N LYS A 123 -8.86 -18.69 -32.03
CA LYS A 123 -10.19 -18.13 -31.75
C LYS A 123 -10.26 -17.44 -30.38
N LYS A 124 -9.55 -17.95 -29.38
CA LYS A 124 -9.37 -17.27 -28.08
C LYS A 124 -8.55 -15.99 -28.24
N LEU A 125 -7.49 -16.04 -29.03
CA LEU A 125 -6.60 -14.90 -29.28
C LEU A 125 -7.31 -13.79 -30.06
N SER A 126 -8.16 -14.13 -31.03
CA SER A 126 -8.98 -13.13 -31.74
C SER A 126 -10.06 -12.51 -30.85
N LYS A 127 -10.68 -13.27 -29.93
CA LYS A 127 -11.58 -12.72 -28.90
C LYS A 127 -10.85 -11.79 -27.93
N LEU A 128 -9.66 -12.18 -27.47
CA LEU A 128 -8.81 -11.36 -26.61
C LEU A 128 -8.39 -10.07 -27.31
N LYS A 129 -8.01 -10.14 -28.59
CA LYS A 129 -7.66 -8.98 -29.40
C LYS A 129 -8.82 -7.99 -29.53
N ARG A 130 -10.03 -8.48 -29.83
CA ARG A 130 -11.23 -7.63 -29.85
C ARG A 130 -11.52 -6.97 -28.50
N ARG A 131 -11.36 -7.71 -27.38
CA ARG A 131 -11.52 -7.13 -26.04
C ARG A 131 -10.46 -6.09 -25.74
N PHE A 132 -9.22 -6.34 -26.15
CA PHE A 132 -8.13 -5.39 -26.02
C PHE A 132 -8.44 -4.11 -26.80
N ASP A 133 -8.91 -4.21 -28.05
CA ASP A 133 -9.27 -3.05 -28.87
C ASP A 133 -10.41 -2.22 -28.25
N VAL A 134 -11.44 -2.88 -27.66
CA VAL A 134 -12.51 -2.19 -26.92
C VAL A 134 -11.96 -1.44 -25.71
N VAL A 135 -11.17 -2.10 -24.86
CA VAL A 135 -10.56 -1.46 -23.69
C VAL A 135 -9.63 -0.31 -24.10
N ASN A 136 -8.93 -0.45 -25.24
CA ASN A 136 -8.06 0.60 -25.74
C ASN A 136 -8.87 1.81 -26.23
N SER A 137 -10.02 1.58 -26.87
CA SER A 137 -10.95 2.65 -27.25
C SER A 137 -11.55 3.38 -26.05
N GLU A 138 -11.95 2.65 -25.00
CA GLU A 138 -12.43 3.22 -23.74
C GLU A 138 -11.33 4.05 -23.05
N ASN A 139 -10.09 3.57 -23.08
CA ASN A 139 -8.93 4.31 -22.54
C ASN A 139 -8.68 5.63 -23.29
N GLU A 140 -8.81 5.65 -24.61
CA GLU A 140 -8.69 6.88 -25.40
C GLU A 140 -9.84 7.86 -25.09
N GLU A 141 -11.05 7.36 -24.84
CA GLU A 141 -12.18 8.18 -24.41
C GLU A 141 -11.95 8.78 -23.00
N PHE A 142 -11.45 7.99 -22.05
CA PHE A 142 -11.09 8.50 -20.72
C PHE A 142 -9.97 9.53 -20.78
N LYS A 143 -8.97 9.38 -21.67
CA LYS A 143 -7.94 10.41 -21.87
C LYS A 143 -8.54 11.72 -22.37
N LYS A 144 -9.51 11.67 -23.30
CA LYS A 144 -10.22 12.87 -23.77
C LYS A 144 -10.99 13.54 -22.65
N GLN A 145 -11.73 12.78 -21.84
CA GLN A 145 -12.45 13.31 -20.67
C GLN A 145 -11.51 13.95 -19.65
N ILE A 146 -10.36 13.32 -19.37
CA ILE A 146 -9.34 13.88 -18.46
C ILE A 146 -8.81 15.23 -18.99
N GLU A 147 -8.53 15.34 -20.28
CA GLU A 147 -8.09 16.61 -20.89
C GLU A 147 -9.18 17.69 -20.83
N GLU A 148 -10.44 17.32 -21.00
CA GLU A 148 -11.57 18.23 -20.86
C GLU A 148 -11.72 18.74 -19.43
N TYR A 149 -11.60 17.85 -18.43
CA TYR A 149 -11.59 18.23 -17.01
C TYR A 149 -10.40 19.12 -16.65
N LYS A 150 -9.20 18.87 -17.20
CA LYS A 150 -8.04 19.74 -17.01
C LYS A 150 -8.29 21.15 -17.55
N LYS A 151 -8.88 21.25 -18.75
CA LYS A 151 -9.27 22.54 -19.35
C LYS A 151 -10.30 23.27 -18.48
N SER A 152 -11.32 22.57 -17.99
CA SER A 152 -12.32 23.15 -17.07
C SER A 152 -11.68 23.63 -15.77
N LEU A 153 -10.75 22.85 -15.21
CA LEU A 153 -10.05 23.20 -13.98
C LEU A 153 -9.17 24.44 -14.19
N HIS A 154 -8.44 24.54 -15.31
CA HIS A 154 -7.69 25.75 -15.65
C HIS A 154 -8.57 27.00 -15.75
N ARG A 155 -9.74 26.91 -16.40
CA ARG A 155 -10.71 28.03 -16.45
C ARG A 155 -11.16 28.44 -15.05
N ASN A 156 -11.53 27.48 -14.21
CA ASN A 156 -11.96 27.75 -12.83
C ASN A 156 -10.83 28.36 -11.98
N THR A 157 -9.59 27.92 -12.21
CA THR A 157 -8.42 28.45 -11.49
C THR A 157 -8.14 29.89 -11.90
N ALA A 158 -8.25 30.21 -13.20
CA ALA A 158 -8.15 31.58 -13.70
C ALA A 158 -9.24 32.48 -13.10
N THR A 159 -10.51 32.04 -13.09
CA THR A 159 -11.59 32.81 -12.46
C THR A 159 -11.38 32.99 -10.96
N TYR A 160 -10.79 32.01 -10.27
CA TYR A 160 -10.45 32.14 -8.85
C TYR A 160 -9.33 33.15 -8.63
N GLN A 161 -8.31 33.17 -9.49
CA GLN A 161 -7.24 34.16 -9.45
C GLN A 161 -7.79 35.57 -9.68
N ASP A 162 -8.69 35.75 -10.65
CA ASP A 162 -9.37 37.02 -10.88
C ASP A 162 -10.17 37.46 -9.65
N LEU A 163 -10.97 36.57 -9.06
CA LEU A 163 -11.72 36.87 -7.82
C LEU A 163 -10.81 37.16 -6.63
N SER A 164 -9.65 36.50 -6.52
CA SER A 164 -8.67 36.75 -5.47
C SER A 164 -8.01 38.12 -5.62
N PHE A 165 -7.74 38.54 -6.87
CA PHE A 165 -7.26 39.88 -7.19
C PHE A 165 -8.31 40.95 -6.85
N TYR A 166 -9.59 40.71 -7.13
CA TYR A 166 -10.67 41.61 -6.69
C TYR A 166 -10.79 41.68 -5.16
N LYS A 167 -10.59 40.57 -4.46
CA LYS A 167 -10.58 40.55 -2.99
C LYS A 167 -9.38 41.30 -2.40
N GLU A 168 -8.21 41.24 -3.03
CA GLU A 168 -7.02 41.98 -2.58
C GLU A 168 -7.10 43.49 -2.90
N LYS A 169 -7.74 43.84 -4.02
CA LYS A 169 -7.93 45.24 -4.45
C LYS A 169 -9.05 45.98 -3.71
N TYR A 170 -10.08 45.27 -3.24
CA TYR A 170 -11.26 45.88 -2.59
C TYR A 170 -11.56 45.37 -1.17
N GLY A 171 -10.81 44.38 -0.68
CA GLY A 171 -10.97 43.80 0.65
C GLY A 171 -9.83 44.19 1.58
N GLN A 172 -9.70 45.48 1.91
CA GLN A 172 -9.02 45.85 3.15
C GLN A 172 -10.05 45.86 4.30
N PRO A 173 -9.91 45.00 5.32
CA PRO A 173 -10.53 45.25 6.61
C PRO A 173 -9.73 46.33 7.34
N GLU A 174 -10.40 47.45 7.67
CA GLU A 174 -9.94 48.45 8.63
C GLU A 174 -9.88 47.84 10.05
N GLU A 175 -8.91 46.96 10.31
CA GLU A 175 -8.72 46.34 11.64
C GLU A 175 -7.29 46.51 12.15
N LYS A 176 -6.74 47.73 12.12
CA LYS A 176 -5.56 48.10 12.94
C LYS A 176 -5.57 49.55 13.42
N LYS A 177 -6.63 49.97 14.13
CA LYS A 177 -6.60 51.21 14.97
C LYS A 177 -7.39 51.08 16.29
N SER A 178 -7.58 49.89 16.84
CA SER A 178 -8.40 49.66 18.04
C SER A 178 -7.65 49.65 19.39
N SER A 179 -6.40 50.13 19.45
CA SER A 179 -5.62 50.14 20.70
C SER A 179 -5.41 51.53 21.33
N ILE A 180 -5.72 52.63 20.62
CA ILE A 180 -5.56 54.00 21.16
C ILE A 180 -6.92 54.67 21.41
N LEU A 181 -7.96 54.29 20.68
CA LEU A 181 -9.32 54.83 20.88
C LEU A 181 -9.99 54.34 22.16
N ALA A 182 -9.66 53.14 22.65
CA ALA A 182 -10.26 52.56 23.86
C ALA A 182 -9.83 53.29 25.15
N VAL A 183 -8.59 53.81 25.19
CA VAL A 183 -8.08 54.58 26.34
C VAL A 183 -8.65 56.00 26.34
N LYS A 184 -8.69 56.66 25.17
CA LYS A 184 -9.34 57.97 25.04
C LYS A 184 -10.85 57.92 25.30
N THR A 185 -11.56 56.86 24.93
CA THR A 185 -13.00 56.74 25.23
C THR A 185 -13.30 56.58 26.73
N LEU A 186 -12.36 56.06 27.52
CA LEU A 186 -12.47 56.00 28.98
C LEU A 186 -12.18 57.37 29.63
N GLU A 187 -11.18 58.10 29.15
CA GLU A 187 -10.91 59.48 29.58
C GLU A 187 -12.06 60.44 29.20
N TYR A 188 -12.61 60.30 27.99
CA TYR A 188 -13.79 61.06 27.57
C TYR A 188 -15.05 60.67 28.34
N LYS A 189 -15.19 59.43 28.82
CA LYS A 189 -16.30 59.06 29.70
C LYS A 189 -16.20 59.71 31.08
N PHE A 190 -15.01 59.74 31.68
CA PHE A 190 -14.79 60.40 32.96
C PHE A 190 -14.90 61.93 32.87
N ALA A 191 -14.35 62.52 31.81
CA ALA A 191 -14.50 63.95 31.52
C ALA A 191 -15.97 64.31 31.18
N ALA A 192 -16.68 63.46 30.42
CA ALA A 192 -18.10 63.66 30.14
C ALA A 192 -18.94 63.57 31.41
N GLN A 193 -18.59 62.68 32.35
CA GLN A 193 -19.34 62.53 33.61
C GLN A 193 -19.13 63.71 34.56
N THR A 194 -17.90 64.23 34.67
CA THR A 194 -17.63 65.47 35.43
C THR A 194 -18.21 66.71 34.76
N ILE A 195 -18.24 66.74 33.42
CA ILE A 195 -18.98 67.77 32.67
C ILE A 195 -20.48 67.60 32.88
N TYR A 196 -21.01 66.39 32.98
CA TYR A 196 -22.44 66.14 33.21
C TYR A 196 -22.88 66.59 34.60
N GLU A 197 -22.07 66.34 35.63
CA GLU A 197 -22.33 66.79 37.00
C GLU A 197 -22.25 68.32 37.09
N LYS A 198 -21.21 68.94 36.51
CA LYS A 198 -21.14 70.42 36.41
C LYS A 198 -22.23 71.00 35.51
N MET A 199 -22.67 70.29 34.48
CA MET A 199 -23.78 70.67 33.63
C MET A 199 -25.08 70.60 34.40
N ILE A 200 -25.29 69.62 35.29
CA ILE A 200 -26.48 69.55 36.15
C ILE A 200 -26.48 70.71 37.16
N ASP A 201 -25.35 71.02 37.78
CA ASP A 201 -25.25 72.14 38.74
C ASP A 201 -25.39 73.50 38.06
N LEU A 202 -24.77 73.67 36.88
CA LEU A 202 -24.98 74.83 36.02
C LEU A 202 -26.39 74.85 35.45
N TYR A 203 -27.02 73.72 35.16
CA TYR A 203 -28.40 73.65 34.69
C TYR A 203 -29.35 74.09 35.79
N PHE A 204 -29.12 73.70 37.05
CA PHE A 204 -29.91 74.19 38.18
C PHE A 204 -29.68 75.69 38.45
N SER A 205 -28.43 76.15 38.40
CA SER A 205 -28.12 77.58 38.56
C SER A 205 -28.63 78.42 37.40
N LEU A 206 -28.51 77.92 36.17
CA LEU A 206 -29.05 78.49 34.94
C LEU A 206 -30.58 78.45 34.96
N HIS A 207 -31.24 77.43 35.49
CA HIS A 207 -32.70 77.39 35.58
C HIS A 207 -33.18 78.44 36.60
N LYS A 208 -32.49 78.56 37.73
CA LYS A 208 -32.79 79.58 38.76
C LYS A 208 -32.51 80.99 38.25
N GLU A 209 -31.44 81.19 37.49
CA GLU A 209 -31.19 82.43 36.77
C GLU A 209 -32.16 82.63 35.61
N GLN A 210 -32.54 81.62 34.83
CA GLN A 210 -33.51 81.70 33.74
C GLN A 210 -34.90 81.97 34.26
N ASP A 211 -35.26 81.53 35.46
CA ASP A 211 -36.53 81.87 36.07
C ASP A 211 -36.52 83.35 36.50
N SER A 212 -35.42 83.83 37.07
CA SER A 212 -35.23 85.25 37.43
C SER A 212 -35.06 86.18 36.21
N ASN A 213 -34.29 85.77 35.20
CA ASN A 213 -34.08 86.46 33.93
C ASN A 213 -35.29 86.30 33.00
N SER A 214 -36.05 85.21 33.05
CA SER A 214 -37.31 85.12 32.28
C SER A 214 -38.36 86.00 32.91
N PHE A 215 -38.36 86.19 34.24
CA PHE A 215 -39.22 87.18 34.88
C PHE A 215 -38.81 88.61 34.47
N LEU A 216 -37.52 88.97 34.57
CA LEU A 216 -37.01 90.29 34.20
C LEU A 216 -37.02 90.55 32.68
N ARG A 217 -36.79 89.52 31.86
CA ARG A 217 -36.94 89.58 30.40
C ARG A 217 -38.40 89.54 29.99
N LYS A 218 -39.32 88.85 30.66
CA LYS A 218 -40.77 88.96 30.34
C LYS A 218 -41.26 90.38 30.63
N ALA A 219 -40.81 91.01 31.71
CA ALA A 219 -41.14 92.40 32.01
C ALA A 219 -40.49 93.40 31.02
N LYS A 220 -39.20 93.23 30.71
CA LYS A 220 -38.44 94.10 29.77
C LYS A 220 -38.82 93.86 28.30
N ILE A 221 -39.10 92.61 27.91
CA ILE A 221 -39.61 92.23 26.59
C ILE A 221 -41.07 92.63 26.50
N GLN A 222 -41.96 92.50 27.48
CA GLN A 222 -43.31 93.11 27.35
C GLN A 222 -43.20 94.60 27.06
N SER A 223 -42.40 95.35 27.82
CA SER A 223 -42.24 96.79 27.64
C SER A 223 -41.57 97.17 26.30
N LYS A 224 -40.54 96.44 25.86
CA LYS A 224 -39.88 96.66 24.54
C LYS A 224 -40.64 96.06 23.36
N PHE A 225 -41.35 94.96 23.55
CA PHE A 225 -42.20 94.30 22.55
C PHE A 225 -43.42 95.15 22.30
N TYR A 226 -44.09 95.74 23.29
CA TYR A 226 -45.17 96.69 22.99
C TYR A 226 -44.69 97.89 22.14
N ASN A 227 -43.49 98.39 22.41
CA ASN A 227 -42.97 99.56 21.69
C ASN A 227 -42.39 99.20 20.30
N VAL A 228 -41.57 98.15 20.23
CA VAL A 228 -41.00 97.64 18.97
C VAL A 228 -42.07 96.96 18.13
N ASN A 229 -43.05 96.23 18.69
CA ASN A 229 -44.14 95.65 17.92
C ASN A 229 -45.00 96.74 17.29
N ASN A 230 -45.23 97.90 17.94
CA ASN A 230 -45.95 99.01 17.30
C ASN A 230 -45.13 99.68 16.19
N MET A 231 -43.81 99.86 16.38
CA MET A 231 -42.94 100.43 15.33
C MET A 231 -42.68 99.45 14.19
N MET A 232 -42.53 98.17 14.50
CA MET A 232 -42.31 97.08 13.57
C MET A 232 -43.62 96.71 12.86
N ILE A 233 -44.80 96.76 13.49
CA ILE A 233 -46.08 96.65 12.80
C ILE A 233 -46.24 97.81 11.82
N SER A 234 -45.95 99.07 12.20
CA SER A 234 -46.03 100.19 11.25
C SER A 234 -45.00 100.10 10.11
N ALA A 235 -43.77 99.67 10.39
CA ALA A 235 -42.73 99.51 9.36
C ALA A 235 -42.98 98.27 8.47
N ILE A 236 -43.40 97.14 9.05
CA ILE A 236 -43.82 95.93 8.33
C ILE A 236 -45.07 96.23 7.53
N VAL A 237 -46.08 96.93 8.05
CA VAL A 237 -47.28 97.29 7.30
C VAL A 237 -46.94 98.27 6.18
N GLY A 238 -46.02 99.22 6.40
CA GLY A 238 -45.52 100.12 5.36
C GLY A 238 -44.69 99.43 4.27
N GLU A 239 -43.77 98.54 4.63
CA GLU A 239 -43.01 97.73 3.67
C GLU A 239 -43.86 96.65 3.03
N MET A 240 -44.82 96.05 3.75
CA MET A 240 -45.81 95.13 3.17
C MET A 240 -46.71 95.87 2.21
N LEU A 241 -47.19 97.08 2.51
CA LEU A 241 -47.95 97.89 1.57
C LEU A 241 -47.10 98.26 0.35
N LYS A 242 -45.86 98.72 0.55
CA LYS A 242 -44.94 99.05 -0.56
C LYS A 242 -44.61 97.83 -1.42
N ASN A 243 -44.33 96.68 -0.80
CA ASN A 243 -44.07 95.43 -1.49
C ASN A 243 -45.34 94.85 -2.11
N ILE A 244 -46.53 95.04 -1.52
CA ILE A 244 -47.82 94.68 -2.12
C ILE A 244 -48.11 95.59 -3.31
N TYR A 245 -47.80 96.90 -3.26
CA TYR A 245 -47.96 97.82 -4.39
C TYR A 245 -46.96 97.54 -5.51
N LEU A 246 -45.69 97.26 -5.20
CA LEU A 246 -44.68 96.87 -6.18
C LEU A 246 -44.95 95.47 -6.75
N SER A 247 -45.42 94.53 -5.92
CA SER A 247 -45.85 93.20 -6.37
C SER A 247 -47.14 93.26 -7.17
N ASN A 248 -48.08 94.14 -6.82
CA ASN A 248 -49.29 94.39 -7.61
C ASN A 248 -48.93 95.03 -8.95
N ALA A 249 -48.05 96.04 -8.99
CA ALA A 249 -47.57 96.63 -10.24
C ALA A 249 -46.84 95.61 -11.13
N ALA A 250 -46.06 94.70 -10.53
CA ALA A 250 -45.46 93.57 -11.24
C ALA A 250 -46.51 92.55 -11.71
N LEU A 251 -47.55 92.27 -10.91
CA LEU A 251 -48.68 91.39 -11.24
C LEU A 251 -49.56 91.95 -12.38
N PHE A 252 -49.69 93.29 -12.48
CA PHE A 252 -50.43 93.97 -13.53
C PHE A 252 -49.70 94.04 -14.88
N SER A 253 -48.43 93.58 -14.98
CA SER A 253 -47.82 93.23 -16.28
C SER A 253 -48.39 91.90 -16.81
N LYS A 254 -49.70 91.90 -17.05
CA LYS A 254 -50.52 90.71 -17.32
C LYS A 254 -49.90 89.84 -18.42
N GLU A 255 -49.40 90.47 -19.49
CA GLU A 255 -48.80 89.77 -20.63
C GLU A 255 -47.47 89.09 -20.30
N LYS A 256 -46.59 89.75 -19.54
CA LYS A 256 -45.26 89.20 -19.21
C LYS A 256 -45.37 88.03 -18.23
N ASN A 257 -46.22 88.16 -17.21
CA ASN A 257 -46.44 87.09 -16.25
C ASN A 257 -47.21 85.92 -16.87
N GLU A 258 -48.19 86.19 -17.72
CA GLU A 258 -48.92 85.14 -18.43
C GLU A 258 -47.99 84.35 -19.37
N TYR A 259 -47.08 85.01 -20.09
CA TYR A 259 -46.10 84.33 -20.94
C TYR A 259 -45.12 83.46 -20.11
N MET A 260 -44.59 84.00 -19.01
CA MET A 260 -43.69 83.25 -18.12
C MET A 260 -44.39 82.05 -17.47
N LEU A 261 -45.64 82.22 -17.01
CA LEU A 261 -46.44 81.14 -16.44
C LEU A 261 -46.82 80.10 -17.48
N ARG A 262 -47.23 80.49 -18.70
CA ARG A 262 -47.46 79.56 -19.81
C ARG A 262 -46.20 78.79 -20.15
N GLY A 263 -45.04 79.46 -20.21
CA GLY A 263 -43.73 78.82 -20.43
C GLY A 263 -43.39 77.81 -19.33
N ALA A 264 -43.60 78.17 -18.06
CA ALA A 264 -43.39 77.26 -16.93
C ALA A 264 -44.34 76.07 -16.96
N VAL A 265 -45.62 76.27 -17.28
CA VAL A 265 -46.61 75.18 -17.42
C VAL A 265 -46.25 74.24 -18.56
N ILE A 266 -45.83 74.77 -19.73
CA ILE A 266 -45.36 73.95 -20.86
C ILE A 266 -44.10 73.16 -20.47
N TYR A 267 -43.17 73.78 -19.76
CA TYR A 267 -41.96 73.13 -19.27
C TYR A 267 -42.26 72.01 -18.26
N ILE A 268 -43.11 72.28 -17.27
CA ILE A 268 -43.56 71.28 -16.28
C ILE A 268 -44.27 70.13 -16.98
N ARG A 269 -45.18 70.43 -17.93
CA ARG A 269 -45.89 69.41 -18.70
C ARG A 269 -44.92 68.50 -19.48
N ARG A 270 -43.98 69.09 -20.22
CA ARG A 270 -42.94 68.31 -20.93
C ARG A 270 -42.12 67.44 -19.98
N ASN A 271 -41.79 67.94 -18.79
CA ASN A 271 -41.08 67.15 -17.78
C ASN A 271 -41.93 66.02 -17.20
N CYS A 272 -43.22 66.25 -16.94
CA CYS A 272 -44.15 65.20 -16.52
C CYS A 272 -44.30 64.11 -17.59
N ASP A 273 -44.45 64.51 -18.86
CA ASP A 273 -44.54 63.57 -19.99
C ASP A 273 -43.24 62.74 -20.12
N ASN A 274 -42.08 63.38 -19.96
CA ASN A 274 -40.78 62.69 -19.96
C ASN A 274 -40.60 61.73 -18.78
N ILE A 275 -41.11 62.09 -17.59
CA ILE A 275 -41.09 61.20 -16.41
C ILE A 275 -42.01 60.00 -16.66
N SER A 276 -43.23 60.23 -17.15
CA SER A 276 -44.18 59.18 -17.48
C SER A 276 -43.63 58.19 -18.52
N LEU A 277 -42.96 58.69 -19.55
CA LEU A 277 -42.28 57.84 -20.54
C LEU A 277 -41.15 57.01 -19.92
N LYS A 278 -40.35 57.58 -19.02
CA LYS A 278 -39.29 56.85 -18.30
C LYS A 278 -39.86 55.75 -17.41
N GLU A 279 -40.95 56.04 -16.70
CA GLU A 279 -41.65 55.06 -15.87
C GLU A 279 -42.21 53.92 -16.73
N GLU A 280 -42.78 54.21 -17.90
CA GLU A 280 -43.26 53.19 -18.83
C GLU A 280 -42.14 52.28 -19.34
N ILE A 281 -40.99 52.85 -19.72
CA ILE A 281 -39.80 52.10 -20.13
C ILE A 281 -39.33 51.19 -18.99
N GLN A 282 -39.20 51.72 -17.77
CA GLN A 282 -38.79 50.95 -16.59
C GLN A 282 -39.78 49.83 -16.26
N MET A 283 -41.08 50.10 -16.33
CA MET A 283 -42.11 49.09 -16.11
C MET A 283 -42.08 47.99 -17.16
N ASN A 284 -41.77 48.30 -18.41
CA ASN A 284 -41.60 47.30 -19.47
C ASN A 284 -40.34 46.45 -19.26
N GLU A 285 -39.23 47.03 -18.77
CA GLU A 285 -38.04 46.27 -18.36
C GLU A 285 -38.33 45.35 -17.18
N ILE A 286 -39.03 45.86 -16.16
CA ILE A 286 -39.46 45.06 -15.00
C ILE A 286 -40.34 43.89 -15.47
N LYS A 287 -41.32 44.12 -16.35
CA LYS A 287 -42.15 43.05 -16.93
C LYS A 287 -41.31 41.99 -17.64
N LYS A 288 -40.30 42.38 -18.44
CA LYS A 288 -39.37 41.43 -19.07
C LYS A 288 -38.66 40.58 -18.03
N VAL A 289 -38.13 41.18 -16.97
CA VAL A 289 -37.48 40.45 -15.87
C VAL A 289 -38.46 39.47 -15.21
N TYR A 290 -39.69 39.90 -14.91
CA TYR A 290 -40.72 39.02 -14.33
C TYR A 290 -41.08 37.83 -15.23
N THR A 291 -41.04 37.98 -16.55
CA THR A 291 -41.28 36.86 -17.47
C THR A 291 -40.10 35.88 -17.57
N GLU A 292 -38.89 36.31 -17.26
CA GLU A 292 -37.69 35.45 -17.29
C GLU A 292 -37.47 34.69 -15.97
N ILE A 293 -37.87 35.25 -14.83
CA ILE A 293 -37.80 34.58 -13.51
C ILE A 293 -38.38 33.15 -13.51
N PRO A 294 -39.62 32.89 -13.98
CA PRO A 294 -40.18 31.53 -13.97
C PRO A 294 -39.39 30.57 -14.86
N LYS A 295 -38.89 31.03 -16.01
CA LYS A 295 -38.05 30.21 -16.90
C LYS A 295 -36.74 29.80 -16.23
N ILE A 296 -36.14 30.72 -15.46
CA ILE A 296 -34.93 30.43 -14.68
C ILE A 296 -35.25 29.43 -13.56
N LEU A 297 -36.37 29.61 -12.86
CA LEU A 297 -36.81 28.68 -11.81
C LEU A 297 -37.06 27.27 -12.36
N ASP A 298 -37.73 27.14 -13.51
CA ASP A 298 -37.95 25.85 -14.17
C ASP A 298 -36.63 25.17 -14.54
N ARG A 299 -35.67 25.93 -15.09
CA ARG A 299 -34.32 25.42 -15.37
C ARG A 299 -33.62 24.94 -14.10
N LEU A 300 -33.73 25.67 -12.99
CA LEU A 300 -33.15 25.27 -11.71
C LEU A 300 -33.78 23.98 -11.18
N ILE A 301 -35.09 23.81 -11.32
CA ILE A 301 -35.80 22.58 -10.93
C ILE A 301 -35.31 21.39 -11.76
N ILE A 302 -35.20 21.55 -13.09
CA ILE A 302 -34.68 20.51 -13.99
C ILE A 302 -33.23 20.15 -13.63
N LEU A 303 -32.38 21.16 -13.40
CA LEU A 303 -30.98 20.94 -12.98
C LEU A 303 -30.90 20.22 -11.63
N ASN A 304 -31.78 20.53 -10.69
CA ASN A 304 -31.80 19.84 -9.40
C ASN A 304 -32.26 18.38 -9.53
N ASN A 305 -33.25 18.11 -10.38
CA ASN A 305 -33.73 16.75 -10.65
C ASN A 305 -32.65 15.89 -11.33
N THR A 306 -31.98 16.43 -12.34
CA THR A 306 -30.86 15.74 -13.02
C THR A 306 -29.69 15.52 -12.07
N ARG A 307 -29.37 16.48 -11.19
CA ARG A 307 -28.39 16.30 -10.10
C ARG A 307 -28.79 15.17 -9.14
N SER A 308 -30.07 15.07 -8.77
CA SER A 308 -30.57 14.00 -7.91
C SER A 308 -30.44 12.62 -8.57
N GLN A 309 -30.83 12.51 -9.86
CA GLN A 309 -30.70 11.28 -10.64
C GLN A 309 -29.23 10.86 -10.79
N THR A 310 -28.35 11.77 -11.18
CA THR A 310 -26.90 11.49 -11.28
C THR A 310 -26.31 11.03 -9.95
N PHE A 311 -26.74 11.61 -8.82
CA PHE A 311 -26.33 11.15 -7.50
C PHE A 311 -26.80 9.72 -7.20
N GLN A 312 -28.03 9.35 -7.57
CA GLN A 312 -28.53 7.99 -7.44
C GLN A 312 -27.75 7.00 -8.32
N HIS A 313 -27.42 7.37 -9.56
CA HIS A 313 -26.57 6.57 -10.45
C HIS A 313 -25.15 6.38 -9.89
N ILE A 314 -24.54 7.43 -9.34
CA ILE A 314 -23.23 7.33 -8.69
C ILE A 314 -23.31 6.37 -7.49
N LYS A 315 -24.39 6.45 -6.70
CA LYS A 315 -24.60 5.56 -5.54
C LYS A 315 -24.74 4.11 -5.97
N SER A 316 -25.51 3.81 -7.01
CA SER A 316 -25.69 2.45 -7.52
C SER A 316 -24.42 1.91 -8.18
N MET A 317 -23.70 2.73 -8.96
CA MET A 317 -22.41 2.36 -9.53
C MET A 317 -21.37 2.06 -8.44
N LYS A 318 -21.31 2.89 -7.38
CA LYS A 318 -20.41 2.66 -6.24
C LYS A 318 -20.71 1.32 -5.57
N PHE A 319 -21.98 0.99 -5.34
CA PHE A 319 -22.37 -0.29 -4.78
C PHE A 319 -21.97 -1.47 -5.68
N ASN A 320 -22.22 -1.36 -6.99
CA ASN A 320 -21.84 -2.39 -7.97
C ASN A 320 -20.32 -2.60 -8.05
N ILE A 321 -19.53 -1.53 -8.01
CA ILE A 321 -18.07 -1.61 -7.99
C ILE A 321 -17.59 -2.30 -6.72
N ILE A 322 -18.10 -1.92 -5.55
CA ILE A 322 -17.74 -2.55 -4.27
C ILE A 322 -18.07 -4.05 -4.29
N SER A 323 -19.27 -4.42 -4.76
CA SER A 323 -19.69 -5.82 -4.89
C SER A 323 -18.77 -6.61 -5.83
N LYS A 324 -18.42 -6.05 -7.00
CA LYS A 324 -17.48 -6.67 -7.95
C LYS A 324 -16.08 -6.83 -7.37
N VAL A 325 -15.56 -5.81 -6.69
CA VAL A 325 -14.24 -5.86 -6.03
C VAL A 325 -14.22 -6.92 -4.94
N ASN A 326 -15.28 -7.01 -4.13
CA ASN A 326 -15.39 -8.05 -3.09
C ASN A 326 -15.41 -9.45 -3.70
N ASN A 327 -16.17 -9.67 -4.78
CA ASN A 327 -16.22 -10.95 -5.49
C ASN A 327 -14.86 -11.30 -6.13
N GLN A 328 -14.17 -10.34 -6.74
CA GLN A 328 -12.83 -10.57 -7.27
C GLN A 328 -11.82 -10.88 -6.15
N THR A 329 -11.96 -10.23 -4.99
CA THR A 329 -11.11 -10.49 -3.82
C THR A 329 -11.33 -11.90 -3.27
N THR A 330 -12.57 -12.39 -3.22
CA THR A 330 -12.85 -13.78 -2.82
C THR A 330 -12.30 -14.78 -3.82
N ASN A 331 -12.44 -14.53 -5.13
CA ASN A 331 -11.89 -15.40 -6.17
C ASN A 331 -10.35 -15.44 -6.13
N LEU A 332 -9.69 -14.30 -5.87
CA LEU A 332 -8.24 -14.26 -5.69
C LEU A 332 -7.78 -15.05 -4.46
N LYS A 333 -8.50 -14.94 -3.34
CA LYS A 333 -8.21 -15.74 -2.14
C LYS A 333 -8.38 -17.24 -2.39
N GLN A 334 -9.40 -17.64 -3.14
CA GLN A 334 -9.62 -19.03 -3.51
C GLN A 334 -8.50 -19.53 -4.43
N ALA A 335 -8.13 -18.77 -5.47
CA ALA A 335 -7.03 -19.13 -6.36
C ALA A 335 -5.69 -19.22 -5.61
N GLN A 336 -5.46 -18.34 -4.63
CA GLN A 336 -4.28 -18.41 -3.78
C GLN A 336 -4.26 -19.69 -2.94
N TYR A 337 -5.40 -20.06 -2.34
CA TYR A 337 -5.52 -21.32 -1.61
C TYR A 337 -5.25 -22.55 -2.49
N GLU A 338 -5.74 -22.54 -3.75
CA GLU A 338 -5.47 -23.61 -4.72
C GLU A 338 -3.98 -23.68 -5.11
N CYS A 339 -3.32 -22.54 -5.32
CA CYS A 339 -1.87 -22.49 -5.55
C CYS A 339 -1.07 -23.05 -4.37
N ASP A 340 -1.42 -22.65 -3.13
CA ASP A 340 -0.75 -23.13 -1.92
C ASP A 340 -0.95 -24.64 -1.74
N LYS A 341 -2.12 -25.16 -2.09
CA LYS A 341 -2.41 -26.60 -2.09
C LYS A 341 -1.54 -27.35 -3.11
N LEU A 342 -1.49 -26.87 -4.36
CA LEU A 342 -0.67 -27.47 -5.41
C LEU A 342 0.82 -27.43 -5.08
N TYR A 343 1.28 -26.37 -4.43
CA TYR A 343 2.66 -26.25 -3.98
C TYR A 343 3.02 -27.32 -2.94
N LYS A 344 2.15 -27.56 -1.95
CA LYS A 344 2.32 -28.66 -0.98
C LYS A 344 2.29 -30.04 -1.65
N ASP A 345 1.40 -30.24 -2.61
CA ASP A 345 1.32 -31.49 -3.37
C ASP A 345 2.60 -31.72 -4.19
N PHE A 346 3.19 -30.66 -4.74
CA PHE A 346 4.48 -30.70 -5.44
C PHE A 346 5.64 -31.06 -4.50
N GLU A 347 5.76 -30.42 -3.33
CA GLU A 347 6.78 -30.76 -2.33
C GLU A 347 6.66 -32.24 -1.90
N ASN A 348 5.45 -32.74 -1.70
CA ASN A 348 5.21 -34.15 -1.38
C ASN A 348 5.65 -35.10 -2.51
N LEU A 349 5.47 -34.71 -3.78
CA LEU A 349 5.92 -35.49 -4.94
C LEU A 349 7.44 -35.47 -5.08
N GLU A 350 8.09 -34.34 -4.81
CA GLU A 350 9.53 -34.20 -4.84
C GLU A 350 10.20 -35.08 -3.78
N ILE A 351 9.63 -35.13 -2.57
CA ILE A 351 10.07 -36.06 -1.51
C ILE A 351 9.92 -37.52 -1.96
N LYS A 352 8.78 -37.89 -2.55
CA LYS A 352 8.56 -39.26 -3.07
C LYS A 352 9.55 -39.62 -4.18
N TYR A 353 9.84 -38.69 -5.08
CA TYR A 353 10.80 -38.89 -6.15
C TYR A 353 12.22 -39.08 -5.60
N SER A 354 12.62 -38.27 -4.63
CA SER A 354 13.91 -38.40 -3.94
C SER A 354 14.06 -39.77 -3.26
N ASN A 355 13.03 -40.24 -2.55
CA ASN A 355 13.02 -41.57 -1.94
C ASN A 355 13.13 -42.69 -2.98
N LEU A 356 12.39 -42.58 -4.10
CA LEU A 356 12.45 -43.56 -5.18
C LEU A 356 13.84 -43.62 -5.84
N LEU A 357 14.51 -42.46 -5.97
CA LEU A 357 15.87 -42.38 -6.50
C LEU A 357 16.86 -43.11 -5.57
N LEU A 358 16.75 -42.91 -4.26
CA LEU A 358 17.56 -43.62 -3.27
C LEU A 358 17.31 -45.14 -3.28
N GLU A 359 16.05 -45.57 -3.42
CA GLU A 359 15.70 -46.98 -3.58
C GLU A 359 16.29 -47.58 -4.87
N PHE A 360 16.24 -46.82 -5.97
CA PHE A 360 16.83 -47.22 -7.25
C PHE A 360 18.35 -47.36 -7.16
N GLU A 361 19.04 -46.43 -6.51
CA GLU A 361 20.48 -46.52 -6.28
C GLU A 361 20.82 -47.72 -5.39
N SER A 362 20.09 -47.96 -4.31
CA SER A 362 20.28 -49.11 -3.43
C SER A 362 20.06 -50.45 -4.14
N THR A 363 19.03 -50.54 -4.99
CA THR A 363 18.77 -51.76 -5.78
C THR A 363 19.84 -51.98 -6.84
N ARG A 364 20.31 -50.90 -7.50
CA ARG A 364 21.43 -50.97 -8.45
C ARG A 364 22.72 -51.44 -7.78
N GLU A 365 23.03 -50.96 -6.58
CA GLU A 365 24.18 -51.45 -5.80
C GLU A 365 24.05 -52.94 -5.46
N LYS A 366 22.87 -53.40 -5.05
CA LYS A 366 22.60 -54.83 -4.78
C LYS A 366 22.76 -55.70 -6.03
N VAL A 367 22.30 -55.23 -7.19
CA VAL A 367 22.48 -55.93 -8.48
C VAL A 367 23.96 -56.00 -8.84
N ASN A 368 24.68 -54.87 -8.78
CA ASN A 368 26.11 -54.83 -9.05
C ASN A 368 26.92 -55.74 -8.10
N ALA A 369 26.56 -55.79 -6.82
CA ALA A 369 27.19 -56.65 -5.83
C ALA A 369 26.97 -58.14 -6.15
N LYS A 370 25.75 -58.52 -6.55
CA LYS A 370 25.45 -59.89 -7.01
C LYS A 370 26.20 -60.23 -8.29
N GLU A 371 26.20 -59.35 -9.29
CA GLU A 371 26.96 -59.57 -10.52
C GLU A 371 28.46 -59.72 -10.25
N ALA A 372 29.04 -58.93 -9.33
CA ALA A 372 30.43 -59.06 -8.93
C ALA A 372 30.71 -60.39 -8.19
N GLN A 373 29.77 -60.82 -7.34
CA GLN A 373 29.85 -62.12 -6.66
C GLN A 373 29.76 -63.28 -7.66
N ASP A 374 28.81 -63.24 -8.60
CA ASP A 374 28.63 -64.27 -9.64
C ASP A 374 29.86 -64.35 -10.56
N ARG A 375 30.47 -63.22 -10.91
CA ARG A 375 31.75 -63.20 -11.66
C ARG A 375 32.91 -63.83 -10.90
N LYS A 376 32.91 -63.74 -9.56
CA LYS A 376 33.94 -64.35 -8.70
C LYS A 376 33.76 -65.85 -8.53
N LEU A 377 32.51 -66.33 -8.47
CA LEU A 377 32.20 -67.77 -8.42
C LEU A 377 32.48 -68.48 -9.75
N ASN A 378 32.18 -67.83 -10.88
CA ASN A 378 32.35 -68.42 -12.22
C ASN A 378 33.71 -68.15 -12.88
N SER A 379 34.72 -67.69 -12.14
CA SER A 379 36.05 -67.48 -12.73
C SER A 379 36.77 -68.81 -12.92
N GLU A 380 37.13 -69.13 -14.18
CA GLU A 380 38.08 -70.21 -14.48
C GLU A 380 39.45 -69.87 -13.86
N LEU A 381 39.93 -70.74 -12.97
CA LEU A 381 41.25 -70.63 -12.35
C LEU A 381 42.21 -71.63 -12.99
N LEU A 382 43.47 -71.25 -13.17
CA LEU A 382 44.51 -72.15 -13.67
C LEU A 382 45.24 -72.81 -12.50
N CYS A 383 45.29 -74.14 -12.47
CA CYS A 383 46.02 -74.88 -11.45
C CYS A 383 47.53 -74.79 -11.67
N LYS A 384 48.29 -74.28 -10.70
CA LYS A 384 49.76 -74.18 -10.74
C LYS A 384 50.46 -75.52 -10.99
N VAL A 385 49.84 -76.61 -10.54
CA VAL A 385 50.51 -77.92 -10.47
C VAL A 385 50.20 -78.78 -11.69
N CYS A 386 48.95 -78.86 -12.13
CA CYS A 386 48.56 -79.64 -13.30
C CYS A 386 48.31 -78.80 -14.55
N LEU A 387 48.36 -77.47 -14.44
CA LEU A 387 48.16 -76.49 -15.52
C LEU A 387 46.82 -76.65 -16.26
N LYS A 388 45.81 -77.26 -15.62
CA LYS A 388 44.44 -77.34 -16.15
C LYS A 388 43.58 -76.23 -15.56
N ASN A 389 42.71 -75.66 -16.39
CA ASN A 389 41.64 -74.77 -15.93
C ASN A 389 40.66 -75.58 -15.07
N TYR A 390 40.22 -74.98 -13.97
CA TYR A 390 39.23 -75.56 -13.09
C TYR A 390 38.34 -74.44 -12.51
N PHE A 391 37.10 -74.81 -12.17
CA PHE A 391 36.20 -73.93 -11.43
C PHE A 391 36.32 -74.26 -9.95
N GLU A 392 36.34 -73.24 -9.08
CA GLU A 392 36.48 -73.46 -7.63
C GLU A 392 35.30 -74.28 -7.07
N ASP A 393 34.11 -74.12 -7.63
CA ASP A 393 32.91 -74.91 -7.29
C ASP A 393 33.08 -76.42 -7.53
N ASN A 394 33.98 -76.79 -8.45
CA ASN A 394 34.32 -78.17 -8.79
C ASN A 394 35.69 -78.61 -8.23
N ASN A 395 36.30 -77.84 -7.32
CA ASN A 395 37.63 -78.09 -6.76
C ASN A 395 37.59 -79.00 -5.51
N PHE A 396 37.36 -80.29 -5.74
CA PHE A 396 37.35 -81.31 -4.70
C PHE A 396 38.77 -81.83 -4.40
N ASN A 397 38.93 -82.53 -3.27
CA ASN A 397 40.22 -83.12 -2.85
C ASN A 397 40.84 -84.11 -3.85
N TRP A 398 40.11 -84.47 -4.90
CA TRP A 398 40.55 -85.39 -5.95
C TRP A 398 40.51 -84.81 -7.37
N SER A 399 40.22 -83.51 -7.52
CA SER A 399 40.09 -82.88 -8.85
C SER A 399 41.45 -82.72 -9.54
N CYS A 400 42.53 -82.45 -8.79
CA CYS A 400 43.88 -82.37 -9.33
C CYS A 400 44.60 -83.71 -9.19
N CYS A 401 44.85 -84.38 -10.32
CA CYS A 401 45.67 -85.59 -10.39
C CYS A 401 47.07 -85.24 -10.91
N ARG A 402 48.11 -85.58 -10.15
CA ARG A 402 49.52 -85.36 -10.54
C ARG A 402 50.42 -86.54 -10.21
N HIS A 403 51.52 -86.64 -10.94
CA HIS A 403 52.66 -87.47 -10.57
C HIS A 403 53.68 -86.61 -9.81
N THR A 404 54.31 -87.13 -8.77
CA THR A 404 55.39 -86.42 -8.04
C THR A 404 56.71 -86.43 -8.79
N THR A 405 56.88 -87.37 -9.70
CA THR A 405 58.13 -87.60 -10.45
C THR A 405 57.88 -87.36 -11.93
N GLU A 406 58.90 -86.85 -12.63
CA GLU A 406 58.85 -86.71 -14.09
C GLU A 406 58.94 -88.07 -14.78
N TRP A 407 58.44 -88.14 -16.01
CA TRP A 407 58.46 -89.37 -16.81
C TRP A 407 59.90 -89.74 -17.19
N ASN A 408 60.40 -90.89 -16.73
CA ASN A 408 61.79 -91.30 -16.96
C ASN A 408 62.05 -91.98 -18.32
N GLY A 409 61.04 -92.04 -19.21
CA GLY A 409 61.10 -92.76 -20.49
C GLY A 409 60.38 -94.12 -20.49
N PHE A 410 60.21 -94.77 -19.34
CA PHE A 410 59.62 -96.11 -19.22
C PHE A 410 58.46 -96.21 -18.23
N THR A 411 58.58 -95.60 -17.03
CA THR A 411 57.56 -95.61 -15.98
C THR A 411 57.61 -94.36 -15.10
N TYR A 412 56.48 -94.00 -14.48
CA TYR A 412 56.47 -93.01 -13.39
C TYR A 412 56.94 -93.67 -12.09
N TRP A 413 57.98 -93.12 -11.45
CA TRP A 413 58.54 -93.69 -10.21
C TRP A 413 57.56 -93.68 -9.04
N CYS A 414 56.63 -92.73 -9.02
CA CYS A 414 55.68 -92.59 -7.93
C CYS A 414 54.54 -93.63 -7.91
N CYS A 415 54.24 -94.30 -9.03
CA CYS A 415 53.12 -95.25 -9.10
C CYS A 415 53.32 -96.44 -10.05
N GLY A 416 54.40 -96.48 -10.85
CA GLY A 416 54.68 -97.57 -11.78
C GLY A 416 53.90 -97.53 -13.09
N GLU A 417 53.12 -96.48 -13.34
CA GLU A 417 52.38 -96.34 -14.60
C GLU A 417 53.31 -96.31 -15.81
N LYS A 418 52.92 -96.98 -16.91
CA LYS A 418 53.78 -97.25 -18.09
C LYS A 418 53.57 -96.30 -19.27
N PHE A 419 52.60 -95.40 -19.18
CA PHE A 419 52.32 -94.44 -20.24
C PHE A 419 52.60 -93.01 -19.78
N LYS A 420 53.25 -92.21 -20.65
CA LYS A 420 53.52 -90.78 -20.41
C LYS A 420 52.26 -89.96 -20.15
N ASN A 421 51.10 -90.41 -20.64
CA ASN A 421 49.81 -89.73 -20.50
C ASN A 421 48.91 -90.36 -19.42
N SER A 422 49.45 -91.20 -18.53
CA SER A 422 48.67 -91.78 -17.44
C SER A 422 48.19 -90.71 -16.46
N LEU A 423 47.03 -90.94 -15.84
CA LEU A 423 46.50 -90.04 -14.81
C LEU A 423 47.43 -90.01 -13.60
N GLY A 424 47.62 -88.82 -13.03
CA GLY A 424 48.44 -88.64 -11.85
C GLY A 424 47.99 -89.49 -10.65
N CYS A 425 48.93 -90.14 -9.97
CA CYS A 425 48.62 -91.01 -8.83
C CYS A 425 48.28 -90.27 -7.53
N ILE A 426 48.68 -89.00 -7.41
CA ILE A 426 48.37 -88.16 -6.25
C ILE A 426 47.18 -87.30 -6.58
N LYS A 427 46.14 -87.45 -5.77
CA LYS A 427 44.89 -86.71 -5.83
C LYS A 427 44.92 -85.60 -4.78
N SER A 428 44.73 -84.36 -5.22
CA SER A 428 44.61 -83.20 -4.32
C SER A 428 43.60 -82.20 -4.88
N LYS A 429 43.30 -81.14 -4.12
CA LYS A 429 42.69 -79.94 -4.70
C LYS A 429 43.64 -79.29 -5.70
N HIS A 430 43.08 -78.62 -6.70
CA HIS A 430 43.82 -77.68 -7.53
C HIS A 430 44.30 -76.51 -6.67
N ILE A 431 45.50 -76.03 -6.95
CA ILE A 431 46.11 -74.89 -6.26
C ILE A 431 46.21 -73.76 -7.29
N PRO A 432 45.58 -72.61 -7.08
CA PRO A 432 45.61 -71.53 -8.06
C PRO A 432 47.00 -70.90 -8.14
N GLU A 433 47.43 -70.53 -9.35
CA GLU A 433 48.76 -69.96 -9.63
C GLU A 433 49.08 -68.71 -8.79
N ASN A 434 48.07 -67.89 -8.47
CA ASN A 434 48.20 -66.64 -7.72
C ASN A 434 48.16 -66.79 -6.18
N PHE A 435 48.09 -68.00 -5.61
CA PHE A 435 48.04 -68.15 -4.14
C PHE A 435 49.34 -67.77 -3.41
N ALA A 436 50.43 -67.54 -4.15
CA ALA A 436 51.69 -67.07 -3.58
C ALA A 436 51.73 -65.56 -3.28
N ALA A 437 50.79 -64.76 -3.79
CA ALA A 437 50.82 -63.29 -3.66
C ALA A 437 49.84 -62.73 -2.61
N LEU A 438 48.94 -63.54 -2.04
CA LEU A 438 47.90 -63.06 -1.12
C LEU A 438 48.19 -63.26 0.38
N LYS A 439 49.39 -63.71 0.75
CA LYS A 439 49.82 -63.81 2.17
C LYS A 439 50.68 -62.65 2.65
N THR A 440 50.91 -61.63 1.83
CA THR A 440 51.69 -60.44 2.22
C THR A 440 51.05 -59.18 1.66
N ALA A 441 49.97 -58.72 2.28
CA ALA A 441 49.54 -57.32 2.20
C ALA A 441 48.67 -56.99 3.41
N ASP A 442 49.24 -56.18 4.30
CA ASP A 442 48.63 -55.62 5.49
C ASP A 442 47.30 -54.92 5.19
N SER A 443 46.21 -55.42 5.78
CA SER A 443 45.11 -54.56 6.26
C SER A 443 44.37 -55.28 7.39
N PRO A 444 44.33 -54.72 8.62
CA PRO A 444 43.48 -55.25 9.69
C PRO A 444 42.04 -54.82 9.42
N SER A 445 41.34 -55.60 8.60
CA SER A 445 39.89 -55.56 8.48
C SER A 445 39.30 -56.10 9.79
N LYS A 446 38.58 -55.24 10.52
CA LYS A 446 38.19 -55.43 11.92
C LYS A 446 37.07 -56.45 12.18
N ASN A 447 36.69 -57.31 11.23
CA ASN A 447 35.56 -58.24 11.41
C ASN A 447 35.78 -59.63 10.79
N ASP A 448 37.01 -60.15 10.77
CA ASP A 448 37.18 -61.58 10.56
C ASP A 448 36.88 -62.29 11.89
N VAL A 449 35.65 -62.76 12.00
CA VAL A 449 35.23 -63.64 13.10
C VAL A 449 35.95 -64.96 12.89
N ASP A 450 36.99 -65.22 13.68
CA ASP A 450 37.76 -66.45 13.60
C ASP A 450 36.83 -67.67 13.74
N PHE A 451 36.71 -68.42 12.65
CA PHE A 451 36.00 -69.70 12.62
C PHE A 451 36.96 -70.81 13.03
N CYS A 452 36.51 -71.69 13.93
CA CYS A 452 37.31 -72.84 14.31
C CYS A 452 37.55 -73.77 13.11
N VAL A 453 38.80 -74.13 12.84
CA VAL A 453 39.16 -75.00 11.70
C VAL A 453 38.53 -76.40 11.83
N SER A 454 38.34 -76.90 13.05
CA SER A 454 37.77 -78.23 13.32
C SER A 454 36.25 -78.29 13.16
N CYS A 455 35.50 -77.32 13.70
CA CYS A 455 34.02 -77.36 13.70
C CYS A 455 33.31 -76.23 12.93
N LYS A 456 34.05 -75.23 12.45
CA LYS A 456 33.55 -74.04 11.75
C LYS A 456 32.53 -73.19 12.53
N GLU A 457 32.45 -73.35 13.85
CA GLU A 457 31.67 -72.47 14.72
C GLU A 457 32.50 -71.22 15.11
N GLN A 458 31.81 -70.11 15.35
CA GLN A 458 32.42 -68.83 15.72
C GLN A 458 32.70 -68.78 17.23
N GLY A 459 33.80 -68.13 17.63
CA GLY A 459 34.04 -67.76 19.03
C GLY A 459 35.01 -68.65 19.82
N HIS A 460 35.73 -69.58 19.17
CA HIS A 460 36.84 -70.30 19.79
C HIS A 460 37.95 -70.63 18.78
N MET A 461 39.18 -70.75 19.27
CA MET A 461 40.33 -71.13 18.46
C MET A 461 40.41 -72.66 18.34
N PHE A 462 41.16 -73.16 17.34
CA PHE A 462 41.36 -74.59 17.11
C PHE A 462 41.74 -75.37 18.39
N ASN A 463 42.59 -74.78 19.23
CA ASN A 463 43.13 -75.38 20.45
C ASN A 463 42.12 -75.46 21.61
N SER A 464 40.96 -74.83 21.48
CA SER A 464 39.89 -74.77 22.49
C SER A 464 38.55 -75.27 21.93
N CYS A 465 38.59 -76.05 20.84
CA CYS A 465 37.41 -76.64 20.24
C CYS A 465 36.92 -77.84 21.05
N SER A 466 35.71 -77.71 21.61
CA SER A 466 35.03 -78.78 22.35
C SER A 466 34.64 -80.01 21.51
N LYS A 467 34.77 -79.91 20.18
CA LYS A 467 34.53 -80.99 19.23
C LYS A 467 35.82 -81.61 18.68
N ASP A 468 36.99 -81.12 19.10
CA ASP A 468 38.27 -81.71 18.71
C ASP A 468 38.60 -82.89 19.65
N PRO A 469 38.64 -84.14 19.15
CA PRO A 469 38.92 -85.32 19.96
C PRO A 469 40.32 -85.36 20.57
N ASN A 470 41.22 -84.43 20.21
CA ASN A 470 42.56 -84.30 20.80
C ASN A 470 42.69 -83.14 21.81
N GLY A 471 41.61 -82.39 22.09
CA GLY A 471 41.64 -81.18 22.91
C GLY A 471 41.55 -81.38 24.43
N GLU A 472 41.29 -82.60 24.91
CA GLU A 472 41.18 -82.87 26.34
C GLU A 472 42.49 -83.45 26.90
N MET A 473 43.23 -82.64 27.66
CA MET A 473 43.86 -82.97 28.96
C MET A 473 44.79 -81.83 29.40
N ASN A 474 44.30 -80.88 30.22
CA ASN A 474 45.00 -80.49 31.46
C ASN A 474 44.21 -79.49 32.35
N VAL A 475 43.65 -80.06 33.41
CA VAL A 475 43.65 -79.65 34.84
C VAL A 475 43.30 -78.21 35.28
N LYS A 476 42.36 -78.21 36.23
CA LYS A 476 41.75 -77.18 37.09
C LYS A 476 42.72 -76.35 37.96
N SER A 477 42.39 -75.08 38.19
CA SER A 477 42.49 -74.37 39.49
C SER A 477 41.77 -73.00 39.39
N LEU A 478 40.61 -72.80 40.03
CA LEU A 478 40.38 -72.27 41.39
C LEU A 478 40.46 -70.73 41.52
N SER A 479 39.42 -70.18 42.17
CA SER A 479 39.32 -68.87 42.87
C SER A 479 39.20 -67.62 41.97
N THR A 480 38.42 -66.56 42.25
CA THR A 480 37.67 -66.18 43.46
C THR A 480 36.64 -65.10 43.13
N ARG A 481 35.42 -65.34 43.61
CA ARG A 481 34.42 -64.44 44.19
C ARG A 481 34.88 -63.01 44.58
N SER A 482 34.19 -61.98 44.09
CA SER A 482 33.63 -60.81 44.82
C SER A 482 33.20 -59.75 43.79
N ARG A 483 32.25 -58.83 44.01
CA ARG A 483 31.10 -58.64 44.90
C ARG A 483 30.57 -57.26 44.44
N SER A 484 29.31 -57.18 44.08
CA SER A 484 28.61 -55.93 43.73
C SER A 484 28.54 -54.99 44.93
N GLU A 485 28.75 -53.69 44.73
CA GLU A 485 28.17 -52.65 45.57
C GLU A 485 28.03 -51.31 44.82
N THR A 486 26.82 -50.78 44.96
CA THR A 486 26.32 -49.45 44.60
C THR A 486 26.83 -48.39 45.57
N ASP A 487 27.19 -47.19 45.09
CA ASP A 487 26.54 -45.91 45.45
C ASP A 487 27.40 -44.66 45.17
N LEU A 488 26.68 -43.63 44.69
CA LEU A 488 26.77 -42.18 44.98
C LEU A 488 28.13 -41.49 45.16
N GLY A 489 28.34 -40.39 44.42
CA GLY A 489 28.99 -39.20 44.98
C GLY A 489 29.82 -38.30 44.06
N ARG A 490 29.22 -37.15 43.70
CA ARG A 490 29.83 -35.82 43.45
C ARG A 490 31.35 -35.67 43.62
N ASN A 491 32.05 -35.09 42.64
CA ASN A 491 32.33 -33.64 42.52
C ASN A 491 33.42 -33.30 41.48
N ARG A 492 33.18 -32.16 40.80
CA ARG A 492 34.12 -31.12 40.31
C ARG A 492 35.45 -31.52 39.63
N GLY A 493 35.53 -31.16 38.35
CA GLY A 493 36.79 -30.95 37.63
C GLY A 493 36.60 -29.91 36.54
N GLN A 494 37.23 -28.75 36.73
CA GLN A 494 37.32 -27.64 35.76
C GLN A 494 38.04 -28.09 34.48
N GLY A 495 37.76 -27.43 33.35
CA GLY A 495 38.73 -27.42 32.25
C GLY A 495 38.20 -27.24 30.85
N LYS A 496 38.10 -25.97 30.43
CA LYS A 496 38.33 -25.44 29.06
C LYS A 496 38.25 -26.43 27.89
N VAL A 497 37.23 -26.25 27.05
CA VAL A 497 37.29 -26.64 25.63
C VAL A 497 37.16 -25.38 24.78
N VAL A 498 38.27 -25.07 24.11
CA VAL A 498 38.35 -24.18 22.96
C VAL A 498 37.53 -24.79 21.82
N ARG A 499 36.52 -24.06 21.32
CA ARG A 499 35.90 -24.34 20.02
C ARG A 499 36.07 -23.12 19.12
N GLN A 500 36.95 -23.26 18.14
CA GLN A 500 36.92 -22.46 16.92
C GLN A 500 36.32 -23.29 15.79
N ASN A 501 35.48 -22.61 15.00
CA ASN A 501 35.17 -22.84 13.59
C ASN A 501 34.37 -24.11 13.23
N SER A 502 33.43 -24.10 12.29
CA SER A 502 32.80 -23.04 11.50
C SER A 502 31.76 -23.73 10.62
N SER A 503 30.48 -23.38 10.76
CA SER A 503 29.48 -23.68 9.71
C SER A 503 28.49 -22.53 9.68
N ARG A 504 28.72 -21.58 8.77
CA ARG A 504 27.79 -20.50 8.44
C ARG A 504 26.54 -21.13 7.82
N ILE A 505 25.49 -21.25 8.61
CA ILE A 505 24.12 -21.36 8.11
C ILE A 505 23.61 -19.94 7.93
N ILE A 506 23.51 -19.48 6.69
CA ILE A 506 22.84 -18.23 6.34
C ILE A 506 21.34 -18.49 6.46
N LYS A 507 20.76 -18.21 7.64
CA LYS A 507 19.32 -18.03 7.79
C LYS A 507 18.94 -16.68 7.18
N TYR A 508 18.23 -16.71 6.04
CA TYR A 508 17.43 -15.57 5.62
C TYR A 508 16.16 -15.54 6.46
N GLU A 509 16.22 -14.89 7.63
CA GLU A 509 15.02 -14.44 8.33
C GLU A 509 14.45 -13.23 7.59
N TRP A 510 13.37 -13.45 6.84
CA TRP A 510 12.57 -12.38 6.26
C TRP A 510 11.77 -11.68 7.37
N ASN A 511 12.38 -10.67 7.97
CA ASN A 511 11.81 -9.85 9.04
C ASN A 511 10.85 -8.80 8.46
N ALA A 512 9.69 -9.24 7.94
CA ALA A 512 8.64 -8.36 7.40
C ALA A 512 7.95 -7.52 8.51
N ASP A 513 8.00 -7.95 9.76
CA ASP A 513 7.28 -7.32 10.87
C ASP A 513 7.92 -6.06 11.45
N LYS A 514 9.23 -5.83 11.22
CA LYS A 514 9.90 -4.61 11.68
C LYS A 514 9.69 -3.41 10.76
N VAL A 515 9.29 -3.62 9.51
CA VAL A 515 9.01 -2.53 8.55
C VAL A 515 7.58 -2.00 8.69
N LEU A 516 6.61 -2.84 9.09
CA LEU A 516 5.22 -2.39 9.31
C LEU A 516 5.05 -1.55 10.59
N LYS A 517 5.74 -1.89 11.68
CA LYS A 517 5.63 -1.15 12.96
C LYS A 517 6.24 0.26 12.92
N LYS A 518 7.14 0.55 11.97
CA LYS A 518 7.71 1.89 11.78
C LYS A 518 6.84 2.81 10.89
N ARG A 519 5.85 2.25 10.18
CA ARG A 519 4.92 3.00 9.31
C ARG A 519 3.58 3.35 9.96
N ILE A 520 3.19 2.65 11.02
CA ILE A 520 1.95 2.94 11.80
C ILE A 520 2.18 4.03 12.87
N LYS A 521 3.43 4.47 13.09
CA LYS A 521 3.74 5.58 14.01
C LYS A 521 3.92 6.94 13.30
N ILE A 522 3.70 6.99 11.98
CA ILE A 522 3.84 8.19 11.12
C ILE A 522 2.58 8.37 10.22
N LEU A 523 1.49 7.68 10.53
CA LEU A 523 0.13 8.08 10.20
C LEU A 523 -0.58 8.36 11.53
#